data_AF-A0A9X3LHC6-F1
#
_entry.id   AF-A0A9X3LHC6-F1
#
_cell.length_a   1.000
_cell.length_b   1.000
_cell.length_c   1.000
_cell.angle_alpha   90.00
_cell.angle_beta   90.00
_cell.angle_gamma   90.00
#
_symmetry.space_group_name_H-M   'P 1'
#
loop_
_entity.id
_entity.type
_entity.pdbx_description
1 polymer ?
#
loop_
_entity_poly.entity_id
_entity_poly.type
_entity_poly.pdbx_seq_one_letter_code
_entity_poly.pdbx_strand_id
1 'polypeptide(L)'
;MDKRKKRLFSFLILVIIIATGFFMNGKITTVFEWKLNWDISLPLPKKIEVVYTSRDGFPSEGATYTILDYNHNQIQKILEKDMWLSIDETSLDTVRILIQKFQKEGTNLNNNVEVNKQEVFINNPVQFTQDDQYSYKLIEDNSSLLVVLNKNNKKIYVMESIQ
;
A
#
# COMPACT_ATOMS: atom_id res chain seq x y z
N MET A 1 42.06 -5.99 -17.62
CA MET A 1 40.73 -5.74 -18.21
C MET A 1 40.86 -4.68 -19.30
N ASP A 2 40.51 -5.04 -20.53
CA ASP A 2 40.63 -4.17 -21.72
C ASP A 2 39.81 -2.87 -21.56
N LYS A 3 40.25 -1.76 -22.18
CA LYS A 3 39.61 -0.42 -22.08
C LYS A 3 38.13 -0.47 -22.49
N ARG A 4 37.78 -1.31 -23.48
CA ARG A 4 36.39 -1.54 -23.90
C ARG A 4 35.55 -2.21 -22.80
N LYS A 5 36.12 -3.23 -22.13
CA LYS A 5 35.46 -3.92 -21.00
C LYS A 5 35.28 -3.01 -19.78
N LYS A 6 36.24 -2.11 -19.51
CA LYS A 6 36.10 -1.08 -18.46
C LYS A 6 34.96 -0.09 -18.74
N ARG A 7 34.85 0.41 -19.98
CA ARG A 7 33.75 1.33 -20.36
C ARG A 7 32.37 0.67 -20.27
N LEU A 8 32.24 -0.57 -20.74
CA LEU A 8 31.00 -1.36 -20.61
C LEU A 8 30.61 -1.54 -19.15
N PHE A 9 31.57 -1.87 -18.28
CA PHE A 9 31.31 -2.05 -16.85
C PHE A 9 30.88 -0.74 -16.16
N SER A 10 31.54 0.39 -16.47
CA SER A 10 31.13 1.69 -15.93
C SER A 10 29.75 2.12 -16.39
N PHE A 11 29.39 1.86 -17.65
CA PHE A 11 28.05 2.14 -18.16
C PHE A 11 26.99 1.25 -17.48
N LEU A 12 27.29 -0.04 -17.27
CA LEU A 12 26.42 -0.96 -16.55
C LEU A 12 26.15 -0.47 -15.12
N ILE A 13 27.19 -0.03 -14.40
CA ILE A 13 27.04 0.55 -13.05
C ILE A 13 26.14 1.79 -13.08
N LEU A 14 26.33 2.68 -14.05
CA LEU A 14 25.50 3.88 -14.17
C LEU A 14 24.02 3.53 -14.40
N VAL A 15 23.73 2.58 -15.28
CA VAL A 15 22.36 2.09 -15.52
C VAL A 15 21.76 1.48 -14.24
N ILE A 16 22.53 0.70 -13.50
CA ILE A 16 22.09 0.11 -12.23
C ILE A 16 21.78 1.21 -11.20
N ILE A 17 22.60 2.25 -11.10
CA ILE A 17 22.37 3.38 -10.18
C ILE A 17 21.07 4.11 -10.56
N ILE A 18 20.89 4.43 -11.84
CA ILE A 18 19.69 5.12 -12.33
C ILE A 18 18.43 4.29 -12.07
N ALA A 19 18.46 3.00 -12.42
CA ALA A 19 17.33 2.09 -12.21
C ALA A 19 16.99 1.97 -10.72
N THR A 20 18.00 1.79 -9.86
CA THR A 20 17.80 1.69 -8.41
C THR A 20 17.20 2.99 -7.85
N GLY A 21 17.69 4.15 -8.30
CA GLY A 21 17.15 5.45 -7.91
C GLY A 21 15.68 5.60 -8.29
N PHE A 22 15.30 5.22 -9.52
CA PHE A 22 13.91 5.28 -9.98
C PHE A 22 12.99 4.37 -9.16
N PHE A 23 13.38 3.12 -8.90
CA PHE A 23 12.61 2.17 -8.09
C PHE A 23 12.48 2.62 -6.62
N MET A 24 13.52 3.22 -6.04
CA MET A 24 13.45 3.76 -4.68
C MET A 24 12.54 4.99 -4.61
N ASN A 25 12.57 5.85 -5.63
CA ASN A 25 11.76 7.07 -5.66
C ASN A 25 10.26 6.75 -5.55
N GLY A 26 9.74 5.80 -6.33
CA GLY A 26 8.33 5.44 -6.28
C GLY A 26 7.86 4.98 -4.89
N LYS A 27 8.68 4.20 -4.18
CA LYS A 27 8.36 3.75 -2.81
C LYS A 27 8.38 4.91 -1.80
N ILE A 28 9.35 5.81 -1.95
CA ILE A 28 9.50 6.98 -1.09
C ILE A 28 8.29 7.90 -1.26
N THR A 29 7.88 8.15 -2.51
CA THR A 29 6.73 9.00 -2.82
C THR A 29 5.45 8.50 -2.14
N THR A 30 5.08 7.23 -2.31
CA THR A 30 3.85 6.68 -1.71
C THR A 30 3.84 6.75 -0.18
N VAL A 31 4.93 6.37 0.48
CA VAL A 31 5.01 6.43 1.95
C VAL A 31 4.99 7.87 2.45
N PHE A 32 5.60 8.79 1.70
CA PHE A 32 5.60 10.22 2.04
C PHE A 32 4.21 10.85 1.86
N GLU A 33 3.47 10.48 0.81
CA GLU A 33 2.08 10.90 0.59
C GLU A 33 1.20 10.47 1.76
N TRP A 34 1.33 9.24 2.26
CA TRP A 34 0.56 8.83 3.44
C TRP A 34 0.90 9.60 4.71
N LYS A 35 2.16 10.02 4.86
CA LYS A 35 2.54 10.89 5.98
C LYS A 35 1.90 12.27 5.85
N LEU A 36 1.88 12.85 4.65
CA LEU A 36 1.34 14.20 4.45
C LEU A 36 -0.19 14.23 4.50
N ASN A 37 -0.85 13.30 3.83
CA ASN A 37 -2.30 13.32 3.64
C ASN A 37 -3.04 12.69 4.82
N TRP A 38 -2.41 11.73 5.50
CA TRP A 38 -3.07 10.93 6.53
C TRP A 38 -2.34 10.92 7.85
N ASP A 39 -1.20 11.60 7.99
CA ASP A 39 -0.36 11.54 9.19
C ASP A 39 -0.03 10.09 9.60
N ILE A 40 0.30 9.25 8.62
CA ILE A 40 0.72 7.86 8.83
C ILE A 40 2.17 7.71 8.38
N SER A 41 3.06 7.46 9.36
CA SER A 41 4.49 7.30 9.11
C SER A 41 4.92 5.83 9.20
N LEU A 42 4.94 5.17 8.05
CA LEU A 42 5.49 3.82 7.90
C LEU A 42 6.97 3.87 7.46
N PRO A 43 7.81 2.91 7.87
CA PRO A 43 9.15 2.76 7.30
C PRO A 43 9.06 2.31 5.84
N LEU A 44 10.14 2.51 5.07
CA LEU A 44 10.19 2.03 3.68
C LEU A 44 10.05 0.50 3.63
N PRO A 45 9.09 -0.05 2.87
CA PRO A 45 8.87 -1.48 2.77
C PRO A 45 9.87 -2.18 1.84
N LYS A 46 10.04 -3.49 2.04
CA LYS A 46 10.83 -4.35 1.16
C LYS A 46 10.21 -4.40 -0.24
N LYS A 47 8.88 -4.51 -0.33
CA LYS A 47 8.11 -4.53 -1.58
C LYS A 47 6.85 -3.69 -1.42
N ILE A 48 6.47 -2.98 -2.48
CA ILE A 48 5.16 -2.33 -2.63
C ILE A 48 4.54 -2.96 -3.87
N GLU A 49 3.28 -3.35 -3.75
CA GLU A 49 2.48 -3.88 -4.83
C GLU A 49 1.14 -3.15 -4.87
N VAL A 50 0.92 -2.33 -5.90
CA VAL A 50 -0.38 -1.72 -6.16
C VAL A 50 -1.23 -2.76 -6.86
N VAL A 51 -2.17 -3.34 -6.12
CA VAL A 51 -3.05 -4.43 -6.59
C VAL A 51 -4.21 -3.87 -7.40
N TYR A 52 -4.73 -2.72 -6.99
CA TYR A 52 -5.82 -2.04 -7.66
C TYR A 52 -5.61 -0.53 -7.57
N THR A 53 -5.90 0.17 -8.66
CA THR A 53 -6.05 1.62 -8.69
C THR A 53 -7.15 1.99 -9.67
N SER A 54 -8.02 2.91 -9.27
CA SER A 54 -9.00 3.55 -10.15
C SER A 54 -8.69 5.02 -10.42
N ARG A 55 -7.57 5.53 -9.89
CA ARG A 55 -7.20 6.94 -10.04
C ARG A 55 -6.64 7.17 -11.42
N ASP A 56 -7.36 7.96 -12.22
CA ASP A 56 -6.94 8.41 -13.55
C ASP A 56 -6.92 9.95 -13.60
N GLY A 57 -5.77 10.53 -13.92
CA GLY A 57 -5.65 11.98 -14.18
C GLY A 57 -5.86 12.89 -12.96
N PHE A 58 -6.17 14.15 -13.23
CA PHE A 58 -6.40 15.20 -12.24
C PHE A 58 -7.81 15.80 -12.44
N PRO A 59 -8.67 15.91 -11.41
CA PRO A 59 -8.41 15.59 -9.99
C PRO A 59 -8.29 14.07 -9.77
N SER A 60 -7.37 13.66 -8.89
CA SER A 60 -7.01 12.25 -8.68
C SER A 60 -7.95 11.54 -7.70
N GLU A 61 -9.26 11.73 -7.90
CA GLU A 61 -10.29 10.98 -7.16
C GLU A 61 -10.17 9.49 -7.49
N GLY A 62 -10.56 8.66 -6.54
CA GLY A 62 -10.63 7.23 -6.72
C GLY A 62 -9.95 6.42 -5.63
N ALA A 63 -9.96 5.11 -5.84
CA ALA A 63 -9.57 4.12 -4.87
C ALA A 63 -8.25 3.44 -5.25
N THR A 64 -7.39 3.20 -4.27
CA THR A 64 -6.12 2.47 -4.41
C THR A 64 -6.02 1.39 -3.34
N TYR A 65 -5.68 0.16 -3.74
CA TYR A 65 -5.36 -0.95 -2.83
C TYR A 65 -3.91 -1.36 -3.04
N THR A 66 -3.12 -1.27 -1.97
CA THR A 66 -1.69 -1.54 -1.96
C THR A 66 -1.33 -2.57 -0.90
N ILE A 67 -0.43 -3.48 -1.24
CA ILE A 67 0.17 -4.45 -0.31
C ILE A 67 1.64 -4.08 -0.10
N LEU A 68 2.05 -4.02 1.17
CA LEU A 68 3.41 -3.71 1.60
C LEU A 68 4.01 -4.93 2.30
N ASP A 69 5.13 -5.43 1.77
CA ASP A 69 5.89 -6.50 2.43
C ASP A 69 7.03 -5.91 3.26
N TYR A 70 7.19 -6.42 4.47
CA TYR A 70 8.25 -6.04 5.39
C TYR A 70 9.10 -7.23 5.83
N ASN A 71 10.34 -6.95 6.20
CA ASN A 71 11.16 -7.89 6.94
C ASN A 71 10.85 -7.83 8.45
N HIS A 72 11.42 -8.76 9.21
CA HIS A 72 11.15 -8.87 10.65
C HIS A 72 11.49 -7.59 11.42
N ASN A 73 12.67 -7.01 11.17
CA ASN A 73 13.12 -5.80 11.87
C ASN A 73 12.24 -4.59 11.57
N GLN A 74 11.72 -4.48 10.34
CA GLN A 74 10.80 -3.42 9.95
C GLN A 74 9.45 -3.56 10.65
N ILE A 75 8.91 -4.77 10.75
CA ILE A 75 7.64 -5.01 11.47
C ILE A 75 7.74 -4.64 12.94
N GLN A 76 8.86 -4.94 13.62
CA GLN A 76 9.01 -4.54 15.03
C GLN A 76 8.89 -3.02 15.21
N LYS A 77 9.52 -2.23 14.34
CA LYS A 77 9.40 -0.76 14.34
C LYS A 77 8.01 -0.26 14.01
N ILE A 78 7.24 -1.03 13.23
CA ILE A 78 5.87 -0.70 12.86
C ILE A 78 4.95 -0.92 14.07
N LEU A 79 5.12 -2.02 14.80
CA LEU A 79 4.31 -2.37 15.97
C LEU A 79 4.44 -1.35 17.12
N GLU A 80 5.55 -0.62 17.18
CA GLU A 80 5.80 0.44 18.17
C GLU A 80 5.06 1.76 17.87
N LYS A 81 4.37 1.86 16.73
CA LYS A 81 3.63 3.07 16.34
C LYS A 81 2.31 3.18 17.12
N ASP A 82 1.94 4.40 17.49
CA ASP A 82 0.74 4.75 18.26
C ASP A 82 -0.56 4.77 17.44
N MET A 83 -0.47 4.67 16.12
CA MET A 83 -1.62 4.67 15.21
C MET A 83 -2.49 3.40 15.26
N TRP A 84 -2.03 2.34 15.92
CA TRP A 84 -2.65 1.01 15.82
C TRP A 84 -3.78 0.79 16.82
N LEU A 85 -4.91 0.35 16.30
CA LEU A 85 -5.99 -0.28 17.05
C LEU A 85 -5.85 -1.80 16.94
N SER A 86 -6.17 -2.51 18.01
CA SER A 86 -6.17 -3.98 17.99
C SER A 86 -7.42 -4.52 17.31
N ILE A 87 -7.26 -5.58 16.53
CA ILE A 87 -8.38 -6.37 16.00
C ILE A 87 -8.76 -7.41 17.05
N ASP A 88 -9.86 -7.14 17.75
CA ASP A 88 -10.48 -8.01 18.75
C ASP A 88 -11.86 -8.47 18.27
N GLU A 89 -12.60 -9.20 19.10
CA GLU A 89 -13.94 -9.72 18.75
C GLU A 89 -14.92 -8.61 18.35
N THR A 90 -14.78 -7.41 18.90
CA THR A 90 -15.69 -6.29 18.65
C THR A 90 -15.32 -5.52 17.38
N SER A 91 -14.03 -5.40 17.07
CA SER A 91 -13.53 -4.65 15.92
C SER A 91 -13.37 -5.52 14.66
N LEU A 92 -13.30 -6.84 14.79
CA LEU A 92 -13.14 -7.79 13.66
C LEU A 92 -14.18 -7.56 12.56
N ASP A 93 -15.46 -7.50 12.93
CA ASP A 93 -16.54 -7.29 11.97
C ASP A 93 -16.54 -5.86 11.40
N THR A 94 -16.10 -4.88 12.19
CA THR A 94 -15.95 -3.50 11.71
C THR A 94 -14.89 -3.43 10.62
N VAL A 95 -13.72 -4.06 10.82
CA VAL A 95 -12.66 -4.12 9.81
C VAL A 95 -13.14 -4.83 8.55
N ARG A 96 -13.89 -5.94 8.68
CA ARG A 96 -14.50 -6.64 7.54
C ARG A 96 -15.46 -5.74 6.76
N ILE A 97 -16.33 -5.00 7.45
CA ILE A 97 -17.29 -4.09 6.82
C ILE A 97 -16.56 -2.96 6.08
N LEU A 98 -15.51 -2.39 6.67
CA LEU A 98 -14.71 -1.35 6.01
C LEU A 98 -14.02 -1.87 4.73
N ILE A 99 -13.48 -3.08 4.77
CA ILE A 99 -12.89 -3.75 3.59
C ILE A 99 -13.96 -3.97 2.51
N GLN A 100 -15.12 -4.52 2.89
CA GLN A 100 -16.22 -4.77 1.95
C GLN A 100 -16.75 -3.48 1.33
N LYS A 101 -16.87 -2.41 2.14
CA LYS A 101 -17.26 -1.09 1.67
C LYS A 101 -16.27 -0.58 0.61
N PHE A 102 -14.98 -0.62 0.92
CA PHE A 102 -13.94 -0.21 -0.02
C PHE A 102 -13.98 -1.02 -1.32
N GLN A 103 -14.10 -2.35 -1.25
CA GLN A 103 -14.17 -3.22 -2.43
C GLN A 103 -15.38 -2.89 -3.30
N LYS A 104 -16.54 -2.64 -2.69
CA LYS A 104 -17.77 -2.26 -3.39
C LYS A 104 -17.66 -0.88 -4.04
N GLU A 105 -17.14 0.11 -3.33
CA GLU A 105 -16.96 1.47 -3.85
C GLU A 105 -15.92 1.49 -4.98
N GLY A 106 -14.78 0.84 -4.77
CA GLY A 106 -13.75 0.67 -5.79
C GLY A 106 -14.31 0.03 -7.07
N THR A 107 -15.20 -0.96 -6.96
CA THR A 107 -15.81 -1.57 -8.15
C THR A 107 -16.66 -0.61 -8.97
N ASN A 108 -17.25 0.41 -8.35
CA ASN A 108 -18.21 1.33 -9.00
C ASN A 108 -17.58 2.58 -9.63
N LEU A 109 -16.34 2.92 -9.29
CA LEU A 109 -15.75 4.23 -9.63
C LEU A 109 -15.18 4.36 -11.06
N ASN A 110 -15.16 3.31 -11.88
CA ASN A 110 -14.63 3.44 -13.25
C ASN A 110 -15.23 2.35 -14.18
N ASN A 111 -16.05 2.74 -15.16
CA ASN A 111 -16.74 1.82 -16.07
C ASN A 111 -15.86 1.35 -17.24
N ASN A 112 -14.63 1.88 -17.38
CA ASN A 112 -13.84 1.77 -18.60
C ASN A 112 -12.69 0.75 -18.58
N VAL A 113 -12.57 -0.07 -17.53
CA VAL A 113 -11.51 -1.09 -17.44
C VAL A 113 -12.15 -2.46 -17.19
N GLU A 114 -12.10 -3.33 -18.21
CA GLU A 114 -12.52 -4.74 -18.22
C GLU A 114 -11.68 -5.66 -17.30
N VAL A 115 -10.95 -5.11 -16.33
CA VAL A 115 -10.41 -5.96 -15.26
C VAL A 115 -11.60 -6.32 -14.39
N ASN A 116 -11.92 -7.61 -14.29
CA ASN A 116 -12.99 -8.09 -13.43
C ASN A 116 -12.62 -7.75 -11.98
N LYS A 117 -13.02 -6.56 -11.51
CA LYS A 117 -12.53 -5.94 -10.28
C LYS A 117 -12.75 -6.84 -9.06
N GLN A 118 -13.79 -7.67 -9.10
CA GLN A 118 -14.05 -8.70 -8.10
C GLN A 118 -12.96 -9.78 -8.07
N GLU A 119 -12.46 -10.24 -9.23
CA GLU A 119 -11.37 -11.22 -9.29
C GLU A 119 -10.07 -10.68 -8.68
N VAL A 120 -9.79 -9.38 -8.83
CA VAL A 120 -8.59 -8.77 -8.23
C VAL A 120 -8.59 -8.92 -6.71
N PHE A 121 -9.73 -8.64 -6.06
CA PHE A 121 -9.87 -8.77 -4.61
C PHE A 121 -9.97 -10.23 -4.15
N ILE A 122 -10.51 -11.13 -4.97
CA ILE A 122 -10.51 -12.57 -4.70
C ILE A 122 -9.08 -13.13 -4.75
N ASN A 123 -8.28 -12.72 -5.73
CA ASN A 123 -6.91 -13.20 -5.92
C ASN A 123 -5.93 -12.58 -4.91
N ASN A 124 -6.27 -11.41 -4.36
CA ASN A 124 -5.43 -10.68 -3.40
C ASN A 124 -6.21 -10.29 -2.14
N PRO A 125 -6.73 -11.25 -1.37
CA PRO A 125 -7.56 -10.95 -0.21
C PRO A 125 -6.74 -10.25 0.89
N VAL A 126 -7.40 -9.35 1.62
CA VAL A 126 -6.84 -8.79 2.85
C VAL A 126 -6.89 -9.88 3.91
N GLN A 127 -5.73 -10.39 4.32
CA GLN A 127 -5.62 -11.46 5.31
C GLN A 127 -5.35 -10.84 6.68
N PHE A 128 -6.20 -11.13 7.65
CA PHE A 128 -6.02 -10.69 9.03
C PHE A 128 -6.75 -11.64 9.99
N THR A 129 -6.30 -11.67 11.24
CA THR A 129 -6.95 -12.43 12.31
C THR A 129 -7.33 -11.52 13.48
N GLN A 130 -8.12 -12.05 14.41
CA GLN A 130 -8.12 -11.56 15.78
C GLN A 130 -6.66 -11.62 16.28
N ASP A 131 -6.20 -10.59 16.98
CA ASP A 131 -4.81 -10.29 17.32
C ASP A 131 -4.07 -9.37 16.35
N ASP A 132 -4.46 -9.24 15.08
CA ASP A 132 -3.83 -8.27 14.17
C ASP A 132 -4.16 -6.82 14.53
N GLN A 133 -3.64 -5.85 13.78
CA GLN A 133 -3.85 -4.44 14.05
C GLN A 133 -4.39 -3.71 12.83
N TYR A 134 -5.10 -2.60 13.07
CA TYR A 134 -5.60 -1.74 12.00
C TYR A 134 -5.55 -0.27 12.41
N SER A 135 -5.63 0.61 11.41
CA SER A 135 -5.85 2.04 11.59
C SER A 135 -6.87 2.48 10.54
N TYR A 136 -7.83 3.30 10.94
CA TYR A 136 -8.82 3.86 10.03
C TYR A 136 -8.94 5.36 10.23
N LYS A 137 -8.88 6.12 9.13
CA LYS A 137 -9.12 7.56 9.11
C LYS A 137 -10.17 7.86 8.05
N LEU A 138 -11.11 8.75 8.38
CA LEU A 138 -12.11 9.34 7.49
C LEU A 138 -12.04 10.85 7.70
N ILE A 139 -11.89 11.61 6.62
CA ILE A 139 -11.81 13.08 6.67
C ILE A 139 -13.06 13.72 6.05
N GLU A 140 -13.18 15.04 6.14
CA GLU A 140 -14.43 15.79 5.88
C GLU A 140 -14.95 15.67 4.45
N ASP A 141 -14.06 15.48 3.47
CA ASP A 141 -14.42 15.27 2.05
C ASP A 141 -14.88 13.83 1.75
N ASN A 142 -15.08 12.99 2.77
CA ASN A 142 -15.33 11.54 2.72
C ASN A 142 -14.18 10.70 2.16
N SER A 143 -13.00 11.28 1.95
CA SER A 143 -11.80 10.49 1.71
C SER A 143 -11.51 9.63 2.94
N SER A 144 -11.07 8.40 2.72
CA SER A 144 -10.77 7.46 3.79
C SER A 144 -9.51 6.65 3.52
N LEU A 145 -8.88 6.23 4.62
CA LEU A 145 -7.73 5.35 4.61
C LEU A 145 -7.94 4.24 5.65
N LEU A 146 -7.94 2.99 5.18
CA LEU A 146 -7.87 1.81 6.02
C LEU A 146 -6.51 1.14 5.85
N VAL A 147 -5.83 0.93 6.97
CA VAL A 147 -4.56 0.22 7.05
C VAL A 147 -4.76 -1.01 7.92
N VAL A 148 -4.41 -2.20 7.42
CA VAL A 148 -4.49 -3.47 8.17
C VAL A 148 -3.11 -4.10 8.22
N LEU A 149 -2.59 -4.36 9.41
CA LEU A 149 -1.32 -5.01 9.66
C LEU A 149 -1.54 -6.49 10.00
N ASN A 150 -1.06 -7.37 9.14
CA ASN A 150 -0.94 -8.79 9.42
C ASN A 150 0.46 -9.08 10.00
N LYS A 151 0.52 -9.34 11.30
CA LYS A 151 1.78 -9.50 12.04
C LYS A 151 2.53 -10.76 11.62
N ASN A 152 1.81 -11.85 11.38
CA ASN A 152 2.36 -13.16 11.06
C ASN A 152 3.02 -13.17 9.68
N ASN A 153 2.33 -12.60 8.69
CA ASN A 153 2.78 -12.55 7.31
C ASN A 153 3.70 -11.35 7.02
N LYS A 154 3.86 -10.43 7.99
CA LYS A 154 4.70 -9.23 7.87
C LYS A 154 4.23 -8.33 6.72
N LYS A 155 2.91 -8.23 6.58
CA LYS A 155 2.24 -7.48 5.51
C LYS A 155 1.40 -6.35 6.08
N ILE A 156 1.39 -5.22 5.38
CA ILE A 156 0.40 -4.18 5.57
C ILE A 156 -0.44 -4.09 4.30
N TYR A 157 -1.75 -4.05 4.48
CA TYR A 157 -2.73 -3.78 3.45
C TYR A 157 -3.22 -2.34 3.61
N VAL A 158 -3.11 -1.55 2.55
CA VAL A 158 -3.55 -0.15 2.54
C VAL A 158 -4.64 0.03 1.50
N MET A 159 -5.80 0.48 1.94
CA MET A 159 -6.95 0.80 1.10
C MET A 159 -7.27 2.27 1.28
N GLU A 160 -7.09 3.05 0.21
CA GLU A 160 -7.22 4.50 0.22
C GLU A 160 -8.29 4.92 -0.79
N SER A 161 -9.28 5.69 -0.37
CA SER A 161 -10.30 6.29 -1.24
C SER A 161 -10.22 7.80 -1.11
N ILE A 162 -10.04 8.50 -2.23
CA ILE A 162 -10.03 9.97 -2.30
C ILE A 162 -11.27 10.41 -3.07
N GLN A 163 -11.99 11.39 -2.52
CA GLN A 163 -13.14 12.08 -3.12
C GLN A 163 -12.82 13.53 -3.44
#